data_AF-A0A8T5Q7E3-F1
#
_entry.id   AF-A0A8T5Q7E3-F1
#
_cell.length_a   1.000
_cell.length_b   1.000
_cell.length_c   1.000
_cell.angle_alpha   90.00
_cell.angle_beta   90.00
_cell.angle_gamma   90.00
#
_symmetry.space_group_name_H-M   'P 1'
#
loop_
_entity.id
_entity.type
_entity.pdbx_description
1 polymer ?
#
loop_
_entity_poly.entity_id
_entity_poly.type
_entity_poly.pdbx_seq_one_letter_code
_entity_poly.pdbx_strand_id
1 'polypeptide(L)'
;MKFLNNKKGVQLTLSTVVIAVLVIIVLIVLIVIFTQGTGLFNIGITSCADRGGNCNYESADQCVDTGGSVYRFGKCTDGVCCIPKDKLSGQDDNQD
;
A
#
# COMPACT_ATOMS: atom_id res chain seq x y z
N MET A 1 43.91 -40.18 -31.18
CA MET A 1 43.43 -38.94 -30.51
C MET A 1 42.10 -39.25 -29.83
N LYS A 2 42.07 -39.16 -28.50
CA LYS A 2 40.92 -39.53 -27.66
C LYS A 2 40.17 -38.25 -27.28
N PHE A 3 39.08 -37.94 -27.96
CA PHE A 3 38.24 -36.79 -27.63
C PHE A 3 37.49 -37.09 -26.32
N LEU A 4 37.83 -36.35 -25.27
CA LEU A 4 37.21 -36.46 -23.95
C LEU A 4 35.83 -35.81 -23.99
N ASN A 5 34.80 -36.65 -23.96
CA ASN A 5 33.40 -36.25 -23.90
C ASN A 5 33.03 -35.84 -22.47
N ASN A 6 33.28 -34.58 -22.09
CA ASN A 6 32.89 -34.03 -20.78
C ASN A 6 31.52 -33.34 -20.86
N LYS A 7 30.43 -34.11 -21.05
CA LYS A 7 29.04 -33.61 -21.06
C LYS A 7 28.38 -33.51 -19.67
N LYS A 8 29.15 -33.66 -18.57
CA LYS A 8 28.58 -33.80 -17.22
C LYS A 8 28.35 -32.47 -16.48
N GLY A 9 28.88 -31.34 -16.96
CA GLY A 9 28.70 -30.02 -16.31
C GLY A 9 27.50 -29.20 -16.81
N VAL A 10 26.99 -29.48 -18.01
CA VAL A 10 25.92 -28.70 -18.67
C VAL A 10 24.52 -29.09 -18.19
N GLN A 11 24.36 -30.29 -17.62
CA GLN A 11 23.04 -30.79 -17.21
C GLN A 11 22.52 -30.08 -15.95
N LEU A 12 23.41 -29.67 -15.04
CA LEU A 12 23.06 -28.92 -13.82
C LEU A 12 22.65 -27.47 -14.14
N THR A 13 23.26 -26.85 -15.14
CA THR A 13 22.98 -25.45 -15.50
C THR A 13 21.63 -25.30 -16.20
N LEU A 14 21.21 -26.27 -17.00
CA LEU A 14 19.93 -26.21 -17.71
C LEU A 14 18.73 -26.23 -16.76
N SER A 15 18.72 -27.13 -15.77
CA SER A 15 17.64 -27.18 -14.77
C SER A 15 17.57 -25.90 -13.92
N THR A 16 18.73 -25.32 -13.57
CA THR A 16 18.80 -24.09 -12.78
C THR A 16 18.21 -22.90 -13.54
N VAL A 17 18.50 -22.79 -14.84
CA VAL A 17 17.95 -21.73 -15.69
C VAL A 17 16.43 -21.86 -15.81
N VAL A 18 15.90 -23.08 -15.97
CA VAL A 18 14.46 -23.32 -16.04
C VAL A 18 13.76 -22.90 -14.75
N ILE A 19 14.31 -23.27 -13.59
CA ILE A 19 13.75 -22.88 -12.29
C ILE A 19 13.79 -21.37 -12.11
N ALA A 20 14.91 -20.71 -12.47
CA ALA A 20 15.04 -19.26 -12.37
C ALA A 20 13.98 -18.53 -13.21
N VAL A 21 13.73 -18.99 -14.45
CA VAL A 21 12.70 -18.42 -15.33
C VAL A 21 11.29 -18.64 -14.75
N LEU A 22 11.00 -19.83 -14.23
CA LEU A 22 9.70 -20.11 -13.59
C LEU A 22 9.45 -19.22 -12.37
N VAL A 23 10.46 -19.02 -11.52
CA VAL A 23 10.36 -18.13 -10.36
C VAL A 23 10.08 -16.69 -10.80
N ILE A 24 10.78 -16.19 -11.82
CA ILE A 24 10.55 -14.84 -12.34
C ILE A 24 9.11 -14.68 -12.85
N ILE A 25 8.58 -15.66 -13.59
CA ILE A 25 7.20 -15.61 -14.09
C ILE A 25 6.20 -15.55 -12.93
N VAL A 26 6.37 -16.41 -11.91
CA VAL A 26 5.49 -16.41 -10.72
C VAL A 26 5.57 -15.06 -10.00
N LEU A 27 6.75 -14.49 -9.85
CA LEU A 27 6.94 -13.18 -9.21
C LEU A 27 6.21 -12.06 -9.96
N ILE A 28 6.28 -12.06 -11.30
CA ILE A 28 5.54 -11.09 -12.14
C ILE A 28 4.03 -11.25 -11.93
N VAL A 29 3.52 -12.48 -11.94
CA VAL A 29 2.07 -12.73 -11.73
C VAL A 29 1.61 -12.22 -10.36
N LEU A 30 2.39 -12.47 -9.30
CA LEU A 30 2.10 -11.95 -7.97
C LEU A 30 2.06 -10.42 -7.96
N ILE A 31 3.06 -9.76 -8.56
CA ILE A 31 3.11 -8.30 -8.65
C ILE A 31 1.87 -7.76 -9.39
N VAL A 32 1.47 -8.37 -10.51
CA VAL A 32 0.31 -7.92 -11.29
C VAL A 32 -0.98 -8.02 -10.46
N ILE A 33 -1.19 -9.14 -9.75
CA ILE A 33 -2.37 -9.33 -8.90
C ILE A 33 -2.38 -8.33 -7.74
N PHE A 34 -1.26 -8.16 -7.04
CA PHE A 34 -1.15 -7.21 -5.93
C PHE A 34 -1.29 -5.76 -6.41
N THR A 35 -0.79 -5.42 -7.61
CA THR A 35 -0.92 -4.08 -8.18
C THR A 35 -2.38 -3.78 -8.52
N GLN A 36 -3.14 -4.76 -9.00
CA GLN A 36 -4.58 -4.59 -9.26
C GLN A 36 -5.39 -4.39 -7.97
N GLY A 37 -5.03 -5.09 -6.88
CA GLY A 37 -5.69 -4.90 -5.58
C GLY A 37 -5.37 -3.56 -4.90
N THR A 38 -4.14 -3.07 -5.06
CA THR A 38 -3.69 -1.82 -4.39
C THR A 38 -4.21 -0.55 -5.05
N GLY A 39 -4.65 -0.59 -6.31
CA GLY A 39 -5.29 0.55 -6.98
C GLY A 39 -6.55 1.05 -6.26
N LEU A 40 -7.35 0.12 -5.73
CA LEU A 40 -8.54 0.45 -4.92
C LEU A 40 -8.19 0.72 -3.46
N PHE A 41 -7.21 0.00 -2.90
CA PHE A 41 -6.76 0.23 -1.52
C PHE A 41 -6.21 1.65 -1.34
N ASN A 42 -5.41 2.15 -2.29
CA ASN A 42 -4.86 3.50 -2.22
C ASN A 42 -5.94 4.60 -2.16
N ILE A 43 -7.10 4.38 -2.78
CA ILE A 43 -8.20 5.35 -2.75
C ILE A 43 -8.82 5.38 -1.35
N GLY A 44 -9.04 4.21 -0.74
CA GLY A 44 -9.61 4.07 0.61
C GLY A 44 -8.76 4.63 1.76
N ILE A 45 -7.42 4.66 1.61
CA ILE A 45 -6.52 5.28 2.61
C ILE A 45 -6.20 6.74 2.33
N THR A 46 -6.47 7.28 1.14
CA THR A 46 -6.11 8.69 0.81
C THR A 46 -7.28 9.66 0.81
N SER A 47 -8.54 9.20 0.80
CA SER A 47 -9.67 10.10 0.93
C SER A 47 -9.96 10.42 2.41
N CYS A 48 -10.32 11.67 2.68
CA CYS A 48 -10.72 12.09 4.03
C CYS A 48 -12.00 11.36 4.49
N ALA A 49 -12.93 11.15 3.55
CA ALA A 49 -14.22 10.50 3.79
C ALA A 49 -14.10 9.04 4.19
N ASP A 50 -13.17 8.29 3.58
CA ASP A 50 -12.96 6.88 3.89
C ASP A 50 -12.35 6.67 5.29
N ARG A 51 -11.68 7.70 5.83
CA ARG A 51 -11.20 7.73 7.22
C ARG A 51 -12.28 8.20 8.21
N GLY A 52 -13.52 8.38 7.76
CA GLY A 52 -14.62 8.91 8.58
C GLY A 52 -14.56 10.42 8.81
N GLY A 53 -13.74 11.14 8.05
CA GLY A 53 -13.59 12.59 8.14
C GLY A 53 -14.37 13.39 7.09
N ASN A 54 -14.36 14.70 7.25
CA ASN A 54 -15.00 15.64 6.33
C ASN A 54 -14.03 16.77 5.94
N CYS A 55 -14.15 17.24 4.69
CA CYS A 55 -13.40 18.38 4.14
C CYS A 55 -14.18 19.70 4.22
N ASN A 56 -15.27 19.77 4.98
CA ASN A 56 -16.14 20.94 5.07
C ASN A 56 -15.61 22.07 5.99
N TYR A 57 -14.30 22.07 6.26
CA TYR A 57 -13.65 23.00 7.17
C TYR A 57 -12.64 23.85 6.41
N GLU A 58 -12.87 25.16 6.41
CA GLU A 58 -12.00 26.13 5.73
C GLU A 58 -10.68 26.34 6.49
N SER A 59 -10.67 26.07 7.81
CA SER A 59 -9.48 26.14 8.65
C SER A 59 -9.38 24.97 9.65
N ALA A 60 -8.15 24.73 10.12
CA ALA A 60 -7.87 23.75 11.17
C ALA A 60 -8.61 24.06 12.48
N ASP A 61 -8.81 25.35 12.77
CA ASP A 61 -9.39 25.80 14.03
C ASP A 61 -10.87 25.36 14.16
N GLN A 62 -11.66 25.46 13.07
CA GLN A 62 -13.05 25.02 13.05
C GLN A 62 -13.21 23.51 13.32
N CYS A 63 -12.24 22.71 12.91
CA CYS A 63 -12.21 21.28 13.19
C CYS A 63 -11.91 20.99 14.67
N VAL A 64 -10.93 21.70 15.24
CA VAL A 64 -10.54 21.53 16.65
C VAL A 64 -11.64 22.02 17.59
N ASP A 65 -12.31 23.12 17.26
CA ASP A 65 -13.44 23.67 18.01
C ASP A 65 -14.64 22.72 18.07
N THR A 66 -14.83 21.89 17.03
CA THR A 66 -15.85 20.83 17.01
C THR A 66 -15.37 19.53 17.65
N GLY A 67 -14.18 19.53 18.26
CA GLY A 67 -13.59 18.38 18.94
C GLY A 67 -12.96 17.35 18.00
N GLY A 68 -12.69 17.70 16.74
CA GLY A 68 -12.04 16.84 15.76
C GLY A 68 -10.52 16.94 15.73
N SER A 69 -9.91 16.03 14.99
CA SER A 69 -8.46 15.99 14.72
C SER A 69 -8.18 16.36 13.27
N VAL A 70 -7.20 17.24 13.06
CA VAL A 70 -6.85 17.79 11.75
C VAL A 70 -5.76 16.95 11.09
N TYR A 71 -6.02 16.46 9.89
CA TYR A 71 -5.07 15.74 9.06
C TYR A 71 -4.80 16.51 7.76
N ARG A 72 -3.53 16.74 7.47
CA ARG A 72 -3.10 17.33 6.17
C ARG A 72 -3.07 16.30 5.03
N PHE A 73 -3.17 15.01 5.38
CA PHE A 73 -3.11 13.90 4.44
C PHE A 73 -4.53 13.36 4.20
N GLY A 74 -5.23 13.99 3.27
CA GLY A 74 -6.54 13.61 2.78
C GLY A 74 -6.82 14.45 1.55
N LYS A 75 -7.32 13.87 0.46
CA LYS A 75 -7.66 14.63 -0.76
C LYS A 75 -8.83 15.59 -0.49
N CYS A 76 -8.56 16.76 0.09
CA CYS A 76 -9.48 17.89 0.17
C CYS A 76 -9.00 18.95 -0.85
N THR A 77 -9.90 19.40 -1.72
CA THR A 77 -9.56 20.35 -2.79
C THR A 77 -9.17 21.73 -2.22
N ASP A 78 -9.89 22.18 -1.19
CA ASP A 78 -9.73 23.53 -0.61
C ASP A 78 -9.91 23.53 0.91
N GLY A 79 -9.19 22.67 1.63
CA GLY A 79 -9.34 22.60 3.08
C GLY A 79 -8.49 21.55 3.78
N VAL A 80 -8.75 21.37 5.07
CA VAL A 80 -8.12 20.35 5.90
C VAL A 80 -9.05 19.15 6.09
N CYS A 81 -8.48 17.95 6.21
CA CYS A 81 -9.28 16.78 6.56
C CYS A 81 -9.54 16.78 8.07
N CYS A 82 -10.80 16.88 8.48
CA CYS A 82 -11.19 16.81 9.88
C CYS A 82 -11.83 15.46 10.20
N ILE A 83 -11.26 14.71 11.14
CA ILE A 83 -11.85 13.46 11.62
C ILE A 83 -12.35 13.69 13.05
N PRO A 84 -13.66 13.56 13.32
CA PRO A 84 -14.18 13.75 14.65
C PRO A 84 -13.77 12.56 15.55
N LYS A 85 -13.50 12.84 16.83
CA LYS A 85 -12.91 11.85 17.76
C LYS A 85 -13.77 10.60 17.96
N ASP A 86 -15.09 10.69 17.76
CA ASP A 86 -16.01 9.55 17.78
C ASP A 86 -15.77 8.53 16.65
N LYS A 87 -15.10 8.94 15.58
CA LYS A 87 -14.72 8.08 14.43
C LYS A 87 -13.29 7.59 14.49
N LEU A 88 -12.49 8.13 15.42
CA LEU A 88 -11.13 7.67 15.74
C LEU A 88 -11.21 6.51 16.75
N SER A 89 -12.05 5.50 16.51
CA SER A 89 -12.14 4.31 17.36
C SER A 89 -10.86 3.48 17.23
N GLY A 90 -9.87 3.80 18.06
CA GLY A 90 -8.56 3.16 18.09
C GLY A 90 -7.46 3.94 18.81
N GLN A 91 -7.70 5.15 19.32
CA GLN A 91 -6.70 5.89 20.08
C GLN A 91 -7.25 6.26 21.45
N ASP A 92 -6.62 5.67 22.47
CA ASP A 92 -6.99 5.71 23.88
C ASP A 92 -7.26 7.13 24.37
N ASP A 93 -8.51 7.37 24.80
CA ASP A 93 -8.88 8.48 25.66
C ASP A 93 -8.22 8.29 27.04
N ASN A 94 -6.94 8.67 27.16
CA ASN A 94 -6.34 8.95 28.47
C ASN A 94 -6.45 10.46 28.72
N GLN A 95 -7.49 10.80 29.47
CA GLN A 95 -7.92 12.14 29.83
C GLN A 95 -7.45 12.40 31.27
N ASP A 96 -6.54 13.39 31.44
CA ASP A 96 -6.27 14.06 32.73
C ASP A 96 -7.16 15.31 32.86
#